data_AF-K8YCI6-F1
#
_entry.id   AF-K8YCI6-F1
#
_cell.length_a   1.000
_cell.length_b   1.000
_cell.length_c   1.000
_cell.angle_alpha   90.00
_cell.angle_beta   90.00
_cell.angle_gamma   90.00
#
_symmetry.space_group_name_H-M   'P 1'
#
loop_
_entity.id
_entity.type
_entity.pdbx_description
1 polymer ?
#
loop_
_entity_poly.entity_id
_entity_poly.type
_entity_poly.pdbx_seq_one_letter_code
_entity_poly.pdbx_strand_id
1 'polypeptide(L)'
;MIDDPFKTKAKGLLNPIVLTFDHSGLVEADEGKVCHVVSNMTVALAADGSKFDGRIVKVEKDRVSVLVDGVFECEYSGTQPGFGSVGLVADAAGKVKLGSGKPYLILTVDTGTKKVQFIKD
;
A
#
# COMPACT_ATOMS: atom_id res chain seq x y z
N MET A 1 -37.13 3.19 17.00
CA MET A 1 -35.73 3.31 16.55
C MET A 1 -35.25 1.90 16.31
N ILE A 2 -35.06 1.48 15.06
CA ILE A 2 -34.39 0.20 14.77
C ILE A 2 -32.90 0.53 14.82
N ASP A 3 -32.15 -0.16 15.68
CA ASP A 3 -30.69 -0.07 15.67
C ASP A 3 -30.19 -0.57 14.32
N ASP A 4 -29.31 0.21 13.69
CA ASP A 4 -28.77 -0.03 12.35
C ASP A 4 -28.19 -1.47 12.27
N PRO A 5 -28.80 -2.42 11.53
CA PRO A 5 -28.58 -3.85 11.73
C PRO A 5 -27.24 -4.38 11.22
N PHE A 6 -26.42 -3.57 10.56
CA PHE A 6 -25.07 -3.96 10.15
C PHE A 6 -24.12 -2.76 10.19
N LYS A 7 -23.20 -2.77 11.16
CA LYS A 7 -22.06 -1.86 11.18
C LYS A 7 -21.02 -2.32 10.15
N THR A 8 -20.68 -1.40 9.25
CA THR A 8 -19.80 -1.50 8.06
C THR A 8 -20.44 -2.16 6.82
N LYS A 9 -20.41 -1.43 5.69
CA LYS A 9 -21.27 -1.62 4.50
C LYS A 9 -20.65 -2.42 3.34
N ALA A 10 -19.37 -2.73 3.38
CA ALA A 10 -18.71 -3.49 2.31
C ALA A 10 -18.90 -5.00 2.53
N LYS A 11 -19.40 -5.71 1.52
CA LYS A 11 -19.53 -7.18 1.51
C LYS A 11 -18.62 -7.74 0.42
N GLY A 12 -17.75 -8.68 0.77
CA GLY A 12 -16.81 -9.31 -0.16
C GLY A 12 -15.54 -9.77 0.56
N LEU A 13 -14.89 -10.81 0.03
CA LEU A 13 -13.63 -11.33 0.54
C LEU A 13 -12.60 -11.21 -0.58
N LEU A 14 -11.62 -10.33 -0.40
CA LEU A 14 -10.49 -10.19 -1.32
C LEU A 14 -9.28 -10.83 -0.64
N ASN A 15 -8.87 -11.99 -1.15
CA ASN A 15 -7.71 -12.69 -0.60
C ASN A 15 -6.43 -11.92 -0.94
N PRO A 16 -5.59 -11.57 0.05
CA PRO A 16 -4.32 -10.94 -0.25
C PRO A 16 -3.41 -11.90 -1.01
N ILE A 17 -2.74 -11.41 -2.05
CA ILE A 17 -1.67 -12.14 -2.72
C ILE A 17 -0.34 -11.62 -2.18
N VAL A 18 0.38 -12.47 -1.47
CA VAL A 18 1.72 -12.20 -0.96
C VAL A 18 2.71 -13.06 -1.70
N LEU A 19 3.71 -12.43 -2.30
CA LEU A 19 4.80 -13.09 -3.02
C LEU A 19 6.13 -12.82 -2.31
N THR A 20 7.05 -13.77 -2.39
CA THR A 20 8.41 -13.62 -1.86
C THR A 20 9.36 -13.23 -2.97
N PHE A 21 10.16 -12.20 -2.74
CA PHE A 21 11.17 -11.67 -3.64
C PHE A 21 12.54 -11.65 -2.98
N ASP A 22 13.58 -11.52 -3.78
CA ASP A 22 14.89 -11.05 -3.34
C ASP A 22 14.85 -9.53 -3.13
N HIS A 23 15.76 -8.99 -2.31
CA HIS A 23 15.91 -7.55 -2.18
C HIS A 23 17.36 -7.10 -2.21
N SER A 24 17.56 -5.89 -2.71
CA SER A 24 18.87 -5.24 -2.72
C SER A 24 18.96 -4.20 -1.60
N GLY A 25 19.21 -4.67 -0.37
CA GLY A 25 19.49 -3.77 0.76
C GLY A 25 18.28 -3.19 1.52
N LEU A 26 17.11 -3.82 1.42
CA LEU A 26 16.01 -3.56 2.37
C LEU A 26 16.37 -4.08 3.77
N VAL A 27 15.83 -3.42 4.78
CA VAL A 27 15.99 -3.78 6.20
C VAL A 27 14.62 -3.93 6.88
N GLU A 28 14.58 -4.51 8.08
CA GLU A 28 13.33 -4.67 8.85
C GLU A 28 12.56 -3.36 9.05
N ALA A 29 13.26 -2.22 9.13
CA ALA A 29 12.65 -0.89 9.21
C ALA A 29 11.95 -0.42 7.91
N ASP A 30 12.02 -1.21 6.84
CA ASP A 30 11.29 -0.98 5.58
C ASP A 30 9.95 -1.71 5.52
N GLU A 31 9.62 -2.51 6.55
CA GLU A 31 8.30 -3.12 6.67
C GLU A 31 7.19 -2.07 6.67
N GLY A 32 6.14 -2.35 5.89
CA GLY A 32 5.03 -1.45 5.68
C GLY A 32 5.25 -0.38 4.60
N LYS A 33 6.47 -0.22 4.06
CA LYS A 33 6.76 0.72 2.97
C LYS A 33 6.33 0.19 1.61
N VAL A 34 6.05 1.10 0.68
CA VAL A 34 5.78 0.76 -0.72
C VAL A 34 7.07 0.48 -1.49
N CYS A 35 7.02 -0.52 -2.35
CA CYS A 35 8.15 -1.01 -3.13
C CYS A 35 7.80 -1.17 -4.61
N HIS A 36 8.83 -1.29 -5.44
CA HIS A 36 8.73 -1.54 -6.88
C HIS A 36 9.65 -2.70 -7.26
N VAL A 37 9.25 -3.49 -8.25
CA VAL A 37 10.09 -4.55 -8.81
C VAL A 37 11.14 -3.90 -9.70
N VAL A 38 12.42 -4.06 -9.37
CA VAL A 38 13.53 -3.38 -10.06
C VAL A 38 14.32 -4.30 -10.98
N SER A 39 14.21 -5.61 -10.77
CA SER A 39 14.98 -6.64 -11.47
C SER A 39 14.22 -7.96 -11.40
N ASN A 40 14.72 -8.99 -12.09
CA ASN A 40 14.16 -10.34 -12.05
C ASN A 40 13.99 -10.79 -10.59
N MET A 41 12.74 -10.94 -10.14
CA MET A 41 12.36 -11.34 -8.79
C MET A 41 13.01 -10.50 -7.67
N THR A 42 13.42 -9.25 -7.95
CA THR A 42 14.07 -8.36 -6.97
C THR A 42 13.27 -7.08 -6.75
N VAL A 43 13.09 -6.68 -5.50
CA VAL A 43 12.39 -5.44 -5.13
C VAL A 43 13.31 -4.44 -4.42
N ALA A 44 12.94 -3.16 -4.54
CA ALA A 44 13.54 -2.04 -3.80
C ALA A 44 12.46 -1.02 -3.40
N LEU A 45 12.82 -0.05 -2.56
CA LEU A 45 11.90 1.04 -2.20
C LEU A 45 11.49 1.86 -3.42
N ALA A 46 10.21 2.23 -3.48
CA ALA A 46 9.70 3.06 -4.56
C ALA A 46 10.23 4.50 -4.42
N ALA A 47 10.74 5.04 -5.53
CA ALA A 47 11.26 6.40 -5.59
C ALA A 47 10.15 7.46 -5.53
N ASP A 48 10.50 8.70 -5.19
CA ASP A 48 9.51 9.79 -5.13
C ASP A 48 8.75 9.97 -6.45
N GLY A 49 7.43 10.07 -6.38
CA GLY A 49 6.57 10.26 -7.54
C GLY A 49 6.43 9.02 -8.44
N SER A 50 7.12 7.92 -8.13
CA SER A 50 7.01 6.68 -8.90
C SER A 50 5.74 5.90 -8.56
N LYS A 51 5.35 5.02 -9.50
CA LYS A 51 4.36 3.98 -9.23
C LYS A 51 4.99 2.94 -8.31
N PHE A 52 4.15 2.23 -7.56
CA PHE A 52 4.57 1.14 -6.69
C PHE A 52 3.81 -0.13 -7.06
N ASP A 53 4.48 -1.29 -6.96
CA ASP A 53 3.92 -2.58 -7.35
C ASP A 53 3.37 -3.37 -6.16
N GLY A 54 3.88 -3.08 -4.97
CA GLY A 54 3.48 -3.77 -3.76
C GLY A 54 3.91 -3.06 -2.48
N ARG A 55 3.54 -3.66 -1.35
CA ARG A 55 3.89 -3.21 0.00
C ARG A 55 4.68 -4.29 0.71
N ILE A 56 5.78 -3.90 1.34
CA ILE A 56 6.61 -4.81 2.13
C ILE A 56 5.81 -5.26 3.35
N VAL A 57 5.62 -6.57 3.49
CA VAL A 57 4.94 -7.19 4.63
C VAL A 57 5.95 -7.63 5.68
N LYS A 58 7.04 -8.26 5.24
CA LYS A 58 8.09 -8.78 6.13
C LYS A 58 9.43 -8.84 5.41
N VAL A 59 10.50 -8.39 6.06
CA VAL A 59 11.87 -8.56 5.57
C VAL A 59 12.55 -9.64 6.40
N GLU A 60 13.19 -10.61 5.76
CA GLU A 60 13.88 -11.70 6.43
C GLU A 60 15.19 -12.04 5.72
N LYS A 61 16.30 -11.56 6.28
CA LYS A 61 17.67 -11.70 5.75
C LYS A 61 17.81 -11.18 4.32
N ASP A 62 17.76 -12.09 3.35
CA ASP A 62 17.97 -11.80 1.92
C ASP A 62 16.65 -11.88 1.13
N ARG A 63 15.54 -12.16 1.81
CA ARG A 63 14.20 -12.36 1.23
C ARG A 63 13.23 -11.37 1.80
N VAL A 64 12.23 -11.00 1.01
CA VAL A 64 11.17 -10.10 1.43
C VAL A 64 9.82 -10.59 0.94
N SER A 65 8.83 -10.54 1.82
CA SER A 65 7.44 -10.80 1.48
C SER A 65 6.75 -9.51 1.10
N VAL A 66 6.12 -9.48 -0.07
CA VAL A 66 5.47 -8.30 -0.63
C VAL A 66 4.01 -8.62 -0.92
N LEU A 67 3.10 -7.80 -0.38
CA LEU A 67 1.70 -7.78 -0.76
C LEU A 67 1.59 -7.11 -2.14
N VAL A 68 1.12 -7.85 -3.13
CA VAL A 68 1.01 -7.37 -4.53
C VAL A 68 -0.44 -7.14 -4.96
N ASP A 69 -1.40 -7.76 -4.28
CA ASP A 69 -2.84 -7.64 -4.54
C ASP A 69 -3.60 -7.80 -3.22
N GLY A 70 -4.76 -7.15 -3.10
CA GLY A 70 -5.59 -7.15 -1.91
C GLY A 70 -5.90 -5.74 -1.40
N VAL A 71 -6.18 -5.67 -0.10
CA VAL A 71 -6.36 -4.39 0.62
C VAL A 71 -5.02 -3.94 1.17
N PHE A 72 -4.59 -2.76 0.74
CA PHE A 72 -3.37 -2.11 1.20
C PHE A 72 -3.73 -1.14 2.32
N GLU A 73 -2.86 -1.03 3.31
CA GLU A 73 -2.89 0.04 4.31
C GLU A 73 -1.54 0.75 4.24
N CYS A 74 -1.48 2.02 3.90
CA CYS A 74 -0.21 2.74 3.84
C CYS A 74 -0.30 4.02 4.66
N GLU A 75 0.83 4.46 5.20
CA GLU A 75 0.94 5.85 5.63
C GLU A 75 0.89 6.76 4.39
N TYR A 76 0.20 7.89 4.50
CA TYR A 76 0.24 8.94 3.50
C TYR A 76 0.99 10.17 3.97
N SER A 77 1.57 10.89 3.02
CA SER A 77 2.21 12.19 3.26
C SER A 77 1.57 13.29 2.42
N GLY A 78 1.82 14.54 2.84
CA GLY A 78 1.21 15.71 2.23
C GLY A 78 -0.30 15.77 2.45
N THR A 79 -1.03 16.05 1.37
CA THR A 79 -2.47 16.24 1.38
C THR A 79 -3.21 14.91 1.60
N GLN A 80 -4.25 14.95 2.43
CA GLN A 80 -5.13 13.80 2.66
C GLN A 80 -5.75 13.30 1.35
N PRO A 81 -5.66 11.99 1.04
CA PRO A 81 -6.37 11.42 -0.10
C PRO A 81 -7.89 11.56 0.03
N GLY A 82 -8.56 11.84 -1.09
CA GLY A 82 -10.02 11.77 -1.18
C GLY A 82 -10.53 10.32 -1.17
N PHE A 83 -11.85 10.15 -1.14
CA PHE A 83 -12.50 8.85 -1.31
C PHE A 83 -12.78 8.55 -2.79
N GLY A 84 -12.94 7.26 -3.13
CA GLY A 84 -13.19 6.83 -4.51
C GLY A 84 -11.90 6.53 -5.26
N SER A 85 -11.91 6.67 -6.59
CA SER A 85 -10.76 6.40 -7.46
C SER A 85 -9.76 7.55 -7.40
N VAL A 86 -8.62 7.35 -6.73
CA VAL A 86 -7.62 8.39 -6.48
C VAL A 86 -6.23 7.91 -6.90
N GLY A 87 -5.51 8.75 -7.65
CA GLY A 87 -4.13 8.50 -8.06
C GLY A 87 -3.16 8.64 -6.89
N LEU A 88 -2.41 7.57 -6.60
CA LEU A 88 -1.37 7.54 -5.58
C LEU A 88 0.01 7.21 -6.18
N VAL A 89 1.04 7.85 -5.66
CA VAL A 89 2.46 7.64 -5.97
C VAL A 89 3.27 7.53 -4.68
N ALA A 90 4.49 7.03 -4.74
CA ALA A 90 5.37 6.96 -3.57
C ALA A 90 5.97 8.34 -3.19
N ASP A 91 6.37 8.52 -1.92
CA ASP A 91 6.94 9.77 -1.39
C ASP A 91 8.47 9.75 -1.10
N ALA A 92 9.18 8.75 -1.64
CA ALA A 92 10.58 8.37 -1.34
C ALA A 92 10.88 7.92 0.10
N ALA A 93 10.08 8.28 1.11
CA ALA A 93 10.20 7.75 2.47
C ALA A 93 9.48 6.39 2.64
N GLY A 94 8.94 5.85 1.55
CA GLY A 94 8.18 4.60 1.53
C GLY A 94 6.69 4.76 1.88
N LYS A 95 6.19 6.00 1.94
CA LYS A 95 4.77 6.32 2.11
C LYS A 95 4.12 6.58 0.76
N VAL A 96 2.81 6.77 0.75
CA VAL A 96 2.06 7.18 -0.44
C VAL A 96 1.69 8.66 -0.39
N LYS A 97 1.59 9.32 -1.54
CA LYS A 97 1.08 10.68 -1.68
C LYS A 97 0.18 10.79 -2.90
N LEU A 98 -0.63 11.84 -2.95
CA LEU A 98 -1.41 12.17 -4.14
C LEU A 98 -0.49 12.43 -5.33
N GLY A 99 -0.84 11.89 -6.49
CA GLY A 99 -0.11 12.13 -7.73
C GLY A 99 -0.75 11.47 -8.95
N SER A 100 -0.11 11.63 -10.10
CA SER A 100 -0.59 11.10 -11.41
C SER A 100 -0.32 9.60 -11.59
N GLY A 101 -0.28 8.84 -10.50
CA GLY A 101 0.02 7.41 -10.46
C GLY A 101 -1.17 6.53 -10.87
N LYS A 102 -1.07 5.22 -10.56
CA LYS A 102 -2.21 4.31 -10.75
C LYS A 102 -3.36 4.78 -9.83
N PRO A 103 -4.60 4.84 -10.34
CA PRO A 103 -5.75 5.13 -9.50
C PRO A 103 -6.11 3.91 -8.65
N TYR A 104 -6.39 4.14 -7.37
CA TYR A 104 -6.80 3.12 -6.41
C TYR A 104 -8.14 3.47 -5.78
N LEU A 105 -8.94 2.47 -5.43
CA LEU A 105 -10.20 2.69 -4.70
C LEU A 105 -9.90 2.89 -3.22
N ILE A 106 -9.98 4.13 -2.75
CA ILE A 106 -9.78 4.48 -1.34
C ILE A 106 -11.02 4.08 -0.53
N LEU A 107 -10.81 3.23 0.48
CA LEU A 107 -11.86 2.70 1.37
C LEU A 107 -11.99 3.55 2.63
N THR A 108 -10.87 3.87 3.27
CA THR A 108 -10.81 4.61 4.53
C THR A 108 -9.58 5.51 4.55
N VAL A 109 -9.68 6.62 5.29
CA VAL A 109 -8.59 7.54 5.53
C VAL A 109 -8.64 7.96 6.99
N ASP A 110 -7.56 7.71 7.72
CA ASP A 110 -7.38 8.13 9.11
C ASP A 110 -6.43 9.34 9.14
N THR A 111 -6.97 10.49 9.53
CA THR A 111 -6.21 11.75 9.61
C THR A 111 -5.37 11.88 10.88
N GLY A 112 -5.66 11.09 11.91
CA GLY A 112 -4.89 11.06 13.15
C GLY A 112 -3.58 10.32 12.97
N THR A 113 -3.64 9.09 12.46
CA THR A 113 -2.44 8.27 12.19
C THR A 113 -1.85 8.46 10.79
N LYS A 114 -2.51 9.28 9.95
CA LYS A 114 -2.15 9.49 8.54
C LYS A 114 -2.08 8.19 7.74
N LYS A 115 -3.07 7.31 7.93
CA LYS A 115 -3.18 6.04 7.20
C LYS A 115 -4.28 6.11 6.15
N VAL A 116 -4.05 5.43 5.04
CA VAL A 116 -5.04 5.24 3.97
C VAL A 116 -5.16 3.77 3.65
N GLN A 117 -6.40 3.28 3.55
CA GLN A 117 -6.66 1.92 3.07
C GLN A 117 -7.27 1.96 1.69
N PHE A 118 -6.76 1.14 0.79
CA PHE A 118 -7.20 1.12 -0.60
C PHE A 118 -7.10 -0.27 -1.22
N ILE A 119 -7.89 -0.52 -2.26
CA ILE A 119 -7.82 -1.74 -3.07
C ILE A 119 -6.90 -1.48 -4.26
N LYS A 120 -5.95 -2.39 -4.45
CA LYS A 120 -5.14 -2.49 -5.66
C LYS A 120 -5.64 -3.70 -6.44
N ASP A 121 -6.23 -3.44 -7.60
CA ASP A 121 -6.56 -4.44 -8.62
C ASP A 121 -5.42 -4.62 -9.63
#